data_AF-A0A7R9VHD3-F1
#
_entry.id   AF-A0A7R9VHD3-F1
#
_cell.length_a   1.000
_cell.length_b   1.000
_cell.length_c   1.000
_cell.angle_alpha   90.00
_cell.angle_beta   90.00
_cell.angle_gamma   90.00
#
_symmetry.space_group_name_H-M   'P 1'
#
loop_
_entity.id
_entity.type
_entity.pdbx_description
1 polymer ?
#
loop_
_entity_poly.entity_id
_entity_poly.type
_entity_poly.pdbx_seq_one_letter_code
_entity_poly.pdbx_strand_id
1 'polypeptide(L)'
;GGFEGSAAGAWRARALRQRLLLQSGTLAHPQLAPATASPFARPAVQMARRGGGKAAPSWLCGVSLRYLGLLAHSLDSCGGMPETTAGVAREVLAPITKRHMGTRFWDLVPHEHRGVPDYFVAHTHSGNFFDTISQLMAQLAPGLEDGDEQGDEEAGPGEDDLFVWMDVFALPQGVAGTPEFDVAEVKEAVVTCSAGLVLVLDPGLDVLNRTWCMTEVWMSAYYGDPNSIILAFPEDLSVAVYAKFECMCLKLDMSLTTTAQPRDKPVRSCARPAHTNDHRLMTFSSIATNRYIISPTYSPEHPGVRLCCTRVYMGTLELPDARTGRPLTQMP
;
A
#
# COMPACT_ATOMS: atom_id res chain seq x y z
N GLY A 1 10.77 -12.68 39.05
CA GLY A 1 10.68 -11.60 38.05
C GLY A 1 9.93 -12.12 36.86
N GLY A 2 8.96 -11.42 36.27
CA GLY A 2 8.38 -10.12 36.54
C GLY A 2 7.29 -9.95 35.48
N PHE A 3 6.03 -9.91 35.90
CA PHE A 3 4.84 -9.77 35.04
C PHE A 3 4.37 -8.30 35.05
N GLU A 4 5.30 -7.35 34.94
CA GLU A 4 5.01 -5.90 35.05
C GLU A 4 4.80 -5.21 33.69
N GLY A 5 4.83 -5.93 32.56
CA GLY A 5 4.70 -5.33 31.23
C GLY A 5 3.26 -4.98 30.77
N SER A 6 2.23 -5.56 31.38
CA SER A 6 0.86 -5.48 30.82
C SER A 6 0.11 -4.18 31.18
N ALA A 7 0.29 -3.66 32.39
CA ALA A 7 -0.43 -2.46 32.84
C ALA A 7 0.11 -1.16 32.20
N ALA A 8 1.43 -1.09 31.98
CA ALA A 8 2.08 0.07 31.37
C ALA A 8 1.69 0.23 29.89
N GLY A 9 1.64 -0.86 29.12
CA GLY A 9 1.19 -0.83 27.71
C GLY A 9 -0.27 -0.39 27.57
N ALA A 10 -1.15 -0.89 28.46
CA ALA A 10 -2.57 -0.53 28.43
C ALA A 10 -2.83 0.96 28.73
N TRP A 11 -2.02 1.59 29.59
CA TRP A 11 -2.13 3.03 29.88
C TRP A 11 -1.65 3.89 28.70
N ARG A 12 -0.53 3.53 28.06
CA ARG A 12 0.03 4.27 26.92
C ARG A 12 -0.85 4.18 25.68
N ALA A 13 -1.39 3.00 25.37
CA ALA A 13 -2.41 2.83 24.33
C ALA A 13 -3.66 3.69 24.60
N ARG A 14 -4.03 3.90 25.87
CA ARG A 14 -5.14 4.78 26.26
C ARG A 14 -4.81 6.26 26.07
N ALA A 15 -3.59 6.69 26.37
CA ALA A 15 -3.12 8.07 26.19
C ALA A 15 -3.00 8.44 24.70
N LEU A 16 -2.40 7.59 23.87
CA LEU A 16 -2.35 7.78 22.41
C LEU A 16 -3.76 7.86 21.82
N ARG A 17 -4.64 6.97 22.27
CA ARG A 17 -6.04 6.96 21.85
C ARG A 17 -6.75 8.26 22.23
N GLN A 18 -6.44 8.87 23.37
CA GLN A 18 -6.96 10.20 23.72
C GLN A 18 -6.36 11.29 22.84
N ARG A 19 -5.06 11.24 22.51
CA ARG A 19 -4.41 12.22 21.64
C ARG A 19 -4.98 12.20 20.21
N LEU A 20 -5.17 11.02 19.62
CA LEU A 20 -5.81 10.85 18.30
C LEU A 20 -7.27 11.34 18.30
N LEU A 21 -7.99 11.17 19.41
CA LEU A 21 -9.35 11.69 19.58
C LEU A 21 -9.39 13.23 19.71
N LEU A 22 -8.37 13.83 20.33
CA LEU A 22 -8.26 15.28 20.46
C LEU A 22 -7.91 15.94 19.12
N GLN A 23 -7.02 15.33 18.33
CA GLN A 23 -6.64 15.82 17.00
C GLN A 23 -7.77 15.70 15.96
N SER A 24 -8.70 14.76 16.16
CA SER A 24 -9.88 14.59 15.29
C SER A 24 -11.05 15.53 15.63
N GLY A 25 -10.94 16.32 16.71
CA GLY A 25 -11.91 17.34 17.10
C GLY A 25 -11.58 18.70 16.49
N THR A 26 -12.39 19.13 15.50
CA THR A 26 -12.34 20.41 14.79
C THR A 26 -12.07 21.64 15.67
N LEU A 27 -10.92 22.31 15.47
CA LEU A 27 -10.74 23.74 15.72
C LEU A 27 -11.26 24.53 14.50
N ALA A 28 -12.18 25.46 14.73
CA ALA A 28 -12.69 26.33 13.69
C ALA A 28 -11.69 27.47 13.42
N HIS A 29 -11.02 27.44 12.26
CA HIS A 29 -10.18 28.55 11.77
C HIS A 29 -10.94 29.45 10.78
N PRO A 30 -10.66 30.76 10.70
CA PRO A 30 -11.36 31.70 9.85
C PRO A 30 -10.86 31.66 8.39
N GLN A 31 -11.78 31.84 7.44
CA GLN A 31 -11.53 31.85 6.00
C GLN A 31 -10.63 33.02 5.56
N LEU A 32 -9.52 32.70 4.89
CA LEU A 32 -8.75 33.61 4.02
C LEU A 32 -9.04 33.30 2.54
N ALA A 33 -9.06 34.35 1.72
CA ALA A 33 -9.48 34.33 0.31
C ALA A 33 -8.47 33.64 -0.63
N PRO A 34 -8.89 33.09 -1.78
CA PRO A 34 -8.03 32.27 -2.63
C PRO A 34 -7.10 33.11 -3.53
N ALA A 35 -5.84 32.69 -3.59
CA ALA A 35 -4.87 33.13 -4.59
C ALA A 35 -5.09 32.40 -5.94
N THR A 36 -4.59 33.02 -7.01
CA THR A 36 -4.75 32.63 -8.42
C THR A 36 -4.19 31.24 -8.74
N ALA A 37 -4.99 30.43 -9.44
CA ALA A 37 -4.74 29.00 -9.71
C ALA A 37 -3.67 28.73 -10.78
N SER A 38 -2.86 27.70 -10.52
CA SER A 38 -1.88 27.08 -11.44
C SER A 38 -2.58 26.18 -12.48
N PRO A 39 -2.09 26.11 -13.74
CA PRO A 39 -2.65 25.23 -14.78
C PRO A 39 -2.39 23.73 -14.56
N PHE A 40 -1.63 23.35 -13.52
CA PHE A 40 -1.45 21.96 -13.08
C PHE A 40 -2.27 21.60 -11.83
N ALA A 41 -3.17 22.47 -11.39
CA ALA A 41 -4.00 22.22 -10.22
C ALA A 41 -4.91 20.99 -10.46
N ARG A 42 -4.67 19.93 -9.69
CA ARG A 42 -5.57 18.77 -9.58
C ARG A 42 -6.98 19.30 -9.24
N PRO A 43 -8.06 18.69 -9.76
CA PRO A 43 -9.39 19.07 -9.34
C PRO A 43 -9.49 18.85 -7.83
N ALA A 44 -9.47 19.94 -7.06
CA ALA A 44 -9.73 19.90 -5.64
C ALA A 44 -11.12 19.29 -5.46
N VAL A 45 -11.17 18.03 -5.05
CA VAL A 45 -12.44 17.37 -4.73
C VAL A 45 -12.95 18.03 -3.46
N GLN A 46 -13.71 19.11 -3.64
CA GLN A 46 -14.34 19.82 -2.56
C GLN A 46 -15.47 18.93 -2.04
N MET A 47 -15.14 18.01 -1.13
CA MET A 47 -16.11 17.15 -0.46
C MET A 47 -16.96 18.01 0.49
N ALA A 48 -18.04 18.57 -0.04
CA ALA A 48 -18.96 19.44 0.68
C ALA A 48 -19.59 18.71 1.87
N ARG A 49 -19.19 19.10 3.09
CA ARG A 49 -19.88 18.73 4.34
C ARG A 49 -21.15 19.56 4.49
N ARG A 50 -22.34 18.97 4.32
CA ARG A 50 -23.59 19.35 5.01
C ARG A 50 -24.72 18.33 4.77
N GLY A 51 -25.16 17.68 5.85
CA GLY A 51 -26.46 16.99 5.97
C GLY A 51 -26.58 15.62 5.31
N GLY A 52 -26.60 14.54 6.09
CA GLY A 52 -26.96 13.19 5.61
C GLY A 52 -26.09 12.62 4.49
N GLY A 53 -24.84 13.10 4.38
CA GLY A 53 -23.94 12.77 3.28
C GLY A 53 -23.72 11.26 3.20
N LYS A 54 -23.97 10.69 2.02
CA LYS A 54 -23.54 9.33 1.69
C LYS A 54 -22.05 9.22 2.02
N ALA A 55 -21.66 8.13 2.69
CA ALA A 55 -20.25 7.85 2.96
C ALA A 55 -19.46 7.93 1.65
N ALA A 56 -18.26 8.53 1.69
CA ALA A 56 -17.39 8.58 0.52
C ALA A 56 -17.15 7.15 0.01
N PRO A 57 -17.18 6.87 -1.30
CA PRO A 57 -16.83 5.56 -1.82
C PRO A 57 -15.44 5.10 -1.37
N SER A 58 -15.27 3.80 -1.06
CA SER A 58 -14.00 3.26 -0.54
C SER A 58 -12.83 3.46 -1.49
N TRP A 59 -13.05 3.42 -2.81
CA TRP A 59 -12.01 3.66 -3.82
C TRP A 59 -11.47 5.09 -3.85
N LEU A 60 -12.17 6.06 -3.23
CA LEU A 60 -11.68 7.45 -3.07
C LEU A 60 -10.99 7.69 -1.72
N CYS A 61 -10.79 6.66 -0.90
CA CYS A 61 -10.27 6.81 0.45
C CYS A 61 -8.73 6.82 0.51
N GLY A 62 -8.10 7.76 -0.17
CA GLY A 62 -6.66 8.00 -0.07
C GLY A 62 -6.27 8.68 1.24
N VAL A 63 -5.18 8.22 1.85
CA VAL A 63 -4.56 8.81 3.04
C VAL A 63 -3.21 9.38 2.65
N SER A 64 -2.91 10.62 3.03
CA SER A 64 -1.61 11.24 2.71
C SER A 64 -0.47 10.43 3.34
N LEU A 65 0.62 10.25 2.62
CA LEU A 65 1.80 9.53 3.09
C LEU A 65 2.42 10.20 4.34
N ARG A 66 2.39 11.54 4.40
CA ARG A 66 2.79 12.32 5.58
C ARG A 66 2.04 11.89 6.85
N TYR A 67 0.72 11.77 6.78
CA TYR A 67 -0.09 11.31 7.92
C TYR A 67 0.26 9.89 8.35
N LEU A 68 0.55 8.99 7.40
CA LEU A 68 0.98 7.64 7.72
C LEU A 68 2.32 7.64 8.48
N GLY A 69 3.28 8.47 8.08
CA GLY A 69 4.53 8.68 8.81
C GLY A 69 4.29 9.19 10.23
N LEU A 70 3.45 10.22 10.40
CA LEU A 70 3.09 10.76 11.72
C LEU A 70 2.40 9.71 12.61
N LEU A 71 1.52 8.90 12.03
CA LEU A 71 0.84 7.80 12.73
C LEU A 71 1.85 6.74 13.16
N ALA A 72 2.74 6.29 12.27
CA ALA A 72 3.78 5.32 12.58
C ALA A 72 4.69 5.82 13.70
N HIS A 73 5.21 7.04 13.58
CA HIS A 73 6.06 7.64 14.62
C HIS A 73 5.35 7.77 15.98
N SER A 74 4.06 8.18 15.97
CA SER A 74 3.26 8.28 17.18
C SER A 74 3.02 6.92 17.85
N LEU A 75 2.83 5.86 17.07
CA LEU A 75 2.67 4.50 17.56
C LEU A 75 3.99 3.98 18.16
N ASP A 76 5.10 4.17 17.47
CA ASP A 76 6.42 3.73 17.93
C ASP A 76 6.80 4.39 19.27
N SER A 77 6.63 5.72 19.36
CA SER A 77 6.87 6.51 20.56
C SER A 77 6.07 6.06 21.80
N CYS A 78 4.94 5.36 21.62
CA CYS A 78 4.15 4.87 22.73
C CYS A 78 4.75 3.61 23.37
N GLY A 79 5.53 2.82 22.64
CA GLY A 79 6.11 1.55 23.08
C GLY A 79 5.07 0.45 23.37
N GLY A 80 5.44 -0.80 23.07
CA GLY A 80 4.55 -1.95 23.27
C GLY A 80 3.35 -1.97 22.32
N MET A 81 3.46 -1.29 21.18
CA MET A 81 2.47 -1.34 20.11
C MET A 81 2.66 -2.61 19.28
N PRO A 82 1.60 -3.13 18.65
CA PRO A 82 1.72 -4.23 17.71
C PRO A 82 2.62 -3.84 16.54
N GLU A 83 3.58 -4.70 16.22
CA GLU A 83 4.50 -4.48 15.11
C GLU A 83 3.84 -4.77 13.75
N THR A 84 2.88 -5.69 13.68
CA THR A 84 2.28 -6.10 12.40
C THR A 84 1.11 -5.22 11.99
N THR A 85 0.88 -5.07 10.68
CA THR A 85 -0.28 -4.32 10.17
C THR A 85 -1.62 -4.92 10.65
N ALA A 86 -1.73 -6.25 10.73
CA ALA A 86 -2.89 -6.93 11.34
C ALA A 86 -3.09 -6.52 12.80
N GLY A 87 -1.99 -6.47 13.57
CA GLY A 87 -2.02 -6.07 14.97
C GLY A 87 -2.44 -4.61 15.13
N VAL A 88 -1.88 -3.69 14.33
CA VAL A 88 -2.29 -2.27 14.32
C VAL A 88 -3.78 -2.15 13.97
N ALA A 89 -4.23 -2.83 12.91
CA ALA A 89 -5.64 -2.84 12.52
C ALA A 89 -6.55 -3.30 13.66
N ARG A 90 -6.22 -4.42 14.31
CA ARG A 90 -7.04 -5.07 15.34
C ARG A 90 -7.01 -4.35 16.69
N GLU A 91 -5.85 -3.88 17.11
CA GLU A 91 -5.62 -3.41 18.48
C GLU A 91 -5.65 -1.89 18.60
N VAL A 92 -5.47 -1.17 17.48
CA VAL A 92 -5.46 0.30 17.43
C VAL A 92 -6.66 0.82 16.65
N LEU A 93 -6.77 0.47 15.36
CA LEU A 93 -7.75 1.09 14.47
C LEU A 93 -9.17 0.59 14.73
N ALA A 94 -9.37 -0.72 14.90
CA ALA A 94 -10.68 -1.32 15.14
C ALA A 94 -11.34 -0.80 16.44
N PRO A 95 -10.64 -0.66 17.58
CA PRO A 95 -11.23 -0.06 18.77
C PRO A 95 -11.60 1.41 18.58
N ILE A 96 -10.84 2.17 17.79
CA ILE A 96 -11.16 3.58 17.51
C ILE A 96 -12.42 3.64 16.63
N THR A 97 -12.40 3.00 15.47
CA THR A 97 -13.54 2.97 14.53
C THR A 97 -14.84 2.42 15.13
N LYS A 98 -14.76 1.38 15.98
CA LYS A 98 -15.93 0.86 16.72
C LYS A 98 -16.62 1.90 17.59
N ARG A 99 -15.89 2.87 18.16
CA ARG A 99 -16.48 3.97 18.94
C ARG A 99 -17.19 5.00 18.07
N HIS A 100 -16.80 5.09 16.80
CA HIS A 100 -17.40 5.97 15.81
C HIS A 100 -18.37 5.20 14.91
N MET A 101 -19.23 4.35 15.50
CA MET A 101 -20.28 3.61 14.78
C MET A 101 -19.75 2.63 13.71
N GLY A 102 -18.51 2.14 13.83
CA GLY A 102 -17.95 1.19 12.88
C GLY A 102 -17.61 1.80 11.51
N THR A 103 -17.33 3.11 11.47
CA THR A 103 -16.82 3.78 10.26
C THR A 103 -15.45 3.24 9.85
N ARG A 104 -14.95 3.65 8.69
CA ARG A 104 -13.57 3.36 8.31
C ARG A 104 -12.63 4.23 9.13
N PHE A 105 -11.36 3.83 9.21
CA PHE A 105 -10.37 4.71 9.83
C PHE A 105 -10.15 5.97 9.00
N TRP A 106 -10.26 5.88 7.66
CA TRP A 106 -10.23 7.03 6.76
C TRP A 106 -11.24 8.13 7.15
N ASP A 107 -12.42 7.76 7.65
CA ASP A 107 -13.44 8.73 8.06
C ASP A 107 -13.01 9.55 9.30
N LEU A 108 -11.94 9.15 9.99
CA LEU A 108 -11.37 9.78 11.20
C LEU A 108 -10.03 10.50 10.96
N VAL A 109 -9.36 10.26 9.84
CA VAL A 109 -8.12 10.97 9.43
C VAL A 109 -8.39 12.48 9.34
N PRO A 110 -7.53 13.42 9.72
CA PRO A 110 -7.81 14.84 9.51
C PRO A 110 -8.13 15.16 8.03
N HIS A 111 -9.03 16.11 7.75
CA HIS A 111 -9.56 16.32 6.39
C HIS A 111 -8.47 16.69 5.37
N GLU A 112 -7.45 17.38 5.86
CA GLU A 112 -6.26 17.83 5.16
C GLU A 112 -5.37 16.66 4.72
N HIS A 113 -5.51 15.50 5.34
CA HIS A 113 -4.78 14.27 5.03
C HIS A 113 -5.62 13.23 4.29
N ARG A 114 -6.78 13.65 3.74
CA ARG A 114 -7.66 12.83 2.91
C ARG A 114 -7.66 13.34 1.47
N GLY A 115 -7.60 12.43 0.51
CA GLY A 115 -7.60 12.78 -0.90
C GLY A 115 -7.94 11.60 -1.80
N VAL A 116 -7.99 11.86 -3.10
CA VAL A 116 -8.04 10.78 -4.11
C VAL A 116 -6.69 10.08 -4.10
N PRO A 117 -6.63 8.74 -3.99
CA PRO A 117 -5.36 8.05 -3.92
C PRO A 117 -4.61 8.12 -5.26
N ASP A 118 -3.31 8.42 -5.18
CA ASP A 118 -2.36 8.33 -6.28
C ASP A 118 -1.95 6.88 -6.54
N TYR A 119 -1.63 6.17 -5.46
CA TYR A 119 -1.10 4.80 -5.49
C TYR A 119 -2.00 3.81 -4.75
N PHE A 120 -2.16 2.63 -5.32
CA PHE A 120 -2.71 1.47 -4.62
C PHE A 120 -1.57 0.75 -3.89
N VAL A 121 -1.75 0.34 -2.63
CA VAL A 121 -0.69 -0.34 -1.87
C VAL A 121 -1.09 -1.79 -1.57
N ALA A 122 -0.40 -2.74 -2.20
CA ALA A 122 -0.48 -4.15 -1.85
C ALA A 122 0.60 -4.49 -0.82
N HIS A 123 0.18 -5.04 0.32
CA HIS A 123 1.07 -5.39 1.42
C HIS A 123 0.55 -6.62 2.16
N THR A 124 1.40 -7.26 2.97
CA THR A 124 0.96 -8.35 3.84
C THR A 124 0.50 -7.83 5.20
N HIS A 125 -0.59 -8.40 5.73
CA HIS A 125 -1.07 -8.06 7.07
C HIS A 125 -0.17 -8.63 8.18
N SER A 126 0.59 -9.70 7.89
CA SER A 126 1.61 -10.24 8.80
C SER A 126 2.90 -9.43 8.81
N GLY A 127 3.08 -8.52 7.84
CA GLY A 127 4.27 -7.69 7.74
C GLY A 127 4.31 -6.63 8.82
N ASN A 128 5.52 -6.17 9.11
CA ASN A 128 5.75 -5.08 10.04
C ASN A 128 5.16 -3.77 9.46
N PHE A 129 4.29 -3.12 10.23
CA PHE A 129 3.60 -1.89 9.87
C PHE A 129 4.59 -0.73 9.73
N PHE A 130 5.55 -0.60 10.66
CA PHE A 130 6.54 0.47 10.64
C PHE A 130 7.45 0.35 9.43
N ASP A 131 7.95 -0.87 9.15
CA ASP A 131 8.74 -1.12 7.94
C ASP A 131 7.93 -0.84 6.68
N THR A 132 6.64 -1.19 6.66
CA THR A 132 5.75 -0.89 5.53
C THR A 132 5.67 0.62 5.27
N ILE A 133 5.47 1.43 6.31
CA ILE A 133 5.37 2.88 6.17
C ILE A 133 6.72 3.49 5.76
N SER A 134 7.83 3.09 6.39
CA SER A 134 9.18 3.54 6.03
C SER A 134 9.49 3.22 4.56
N GLN A 135 9.22 2.00 4.09
CA GLN A 135 9.41 1.63 2.69
C GLN A 135 8.57 2.48 1.72
N LEU A 136 7.33 2.82 2.08
CA LEU A 136 6.50 3.70 1.27
C LEU A 136 7.08 5.13 1.23
N MET A 137 7.56 5.65 2.36
CA MET A 137 8.20 6.96 2.44
C MET A 137 9.47 7.03 1.59
N ALA A 138 10.40 6.09 1.79
CA ALA A 138 11.63 6.01 1.02
C ALA A 138 11.39 5.89 -0.49
N GLN A 139 10.35 5.13 -0.89
CA GLN A 139 10.10 4.86 -2.30
C GLN A 139 9.29 5.95 -3.01
N LEU A 140 8.32 6.57 -2.34
CA LEU A 140 7.39 7.53 -2.97
C LEU A 140 7.75 8.99 -2.68
N ALA A 141 8.42 9.26 -1.56
CA ALA A 141 8.78 10.62 -1.16
C ALA A 141 10.24 10.70 -0.64
N PRO A 142 11.22 10.34 -1.49
CA PRO A 142 12.63 10.43 -1.12
C PRO A 142 12.98 11.91 -0.86
N GLY A 143 13.26 12.25 0.39
CA GLY A 143 13.54 13.61 0.84
C GLY A 143 12.58 14.17 1.89
N LEU A 144 11.48 13.47 2.21
CA LEU A 144 10.66 13.83 3.39
C LEU A 144 11.30 13.41 4.72
N GLU A 145 12.28 12.50 4.70
CA GLU A 145 12.92 11.96 5.92
C GLU A 145 13.98 12.89 6.51
N ASP A 146 14.61 13.72 5.67
CA ASP A 146 15.69 14.64 6.07
C ASP A 146 15.19 16.04 6.44
N GLY A 147 13.87 16.25 6.46
CA GLY A 147 13.25 17.54 6.72
C GLY A 147 13.37 17.97 8.17
N ASP A 148 14.48 18.63 8.48
CA ASP A 148 14.75 19.52 9.61
C ASP A 148 13.75 19.43 10.78
N GLU A 149 14.17 18.82 11.90
CA GLU A 149 13.49 18.86 13.21
C GLU A 149 13.28 20.29 13.77
N GLN A 150 13.54 21.33 12.97
CA GLN A 150 13.50 22.73 13.34
C GLN A 150 12.42 23.49 12.55
N GLY A 151 11.17 23.43 13.03
CA GLY A 151 10.45 24.69 13.25
C GLY A 151 8.97 24.77 12.90
N ASP A 152 8.46 24.08 11.88
CA ASP A 152 7.12 24.40 11.36
C ASP A 152 6.15 23.20 11.42
N GLU A 153 5.84 22.74 12.64
CA GLU A 153 4.77 21.74 12.90
C GLU A 153 3.36 22.19 12.41
N GLU A 154 3.19 23.47 12.02
CA GLU A 154 1.94 24.01 11.49
C GLU A 154 1.84 24.05 9.96
N ALA A 155 2.87 23.62 9.22
CA ALA A 155 2.76 23.52 7.77
C ALA A 155 1.74 22.41 7.43
N GLY A 156 0.52 22.83 7.06
CA GLY A 156 -0.52 21.96 6.53
C GLY A 156 -0.03 21.11 5.34
N PRO A 157 -0.87 20.19 4.82
CA PRO A 157 -0.49 19.37 3.68
C PRO A 157 0.02 20.26 2.54
N GLY A 158 1.17 19.89 1.97
CA GLY A 158 1.66 20.57 0.78
C GLY A 158 0.75 20.27 -0.41
N GLU A 159 0.78 21.13 -1.44
CA GLU A 159 0.16 20.81 -2.72
C GLU A 159 0.73 19.51 -3.34
N ASP A 160 1.90 19.09 -2.86
CA ASP A 160 2.66 17.93 -3.30
C ASP A 160 2.47 16.68 -2.40
N ASP A 161 1.50 16.69 -1.48
CA ASP A 161 1.21 15.50 -0.66
C ASP A 161 0.73 14.34 -1.55
N LEU A 162 1.39 13.19 -1.44
CA LEU A 162 0.99 11.94 -2.09
C LEU A 162 -0.03 11.20 -1.25
N PHE A 163 -1.10 10.71 -1.88
CA PHE A 163 -2.15 9.93 -1.22
C PHE A 163 -2.06 8.46 -1.62
N VAL A 164 -2.14 7.57 -0.65
CA VAL A 164 -2.12 6.13 -0.90
C VAL A 164 -3.42 5.48 -0.47
N TRP A 165 -3.86 4.48 -1.23
CA TRP A 165 -4.96 3.61 -0.85
C TRP A 165 -4.41 2.36 -0.19
N MET A 166 -4.82 2.10 1.06
CA MET A 166 -4.51 0.88 1.80
C MET A 166 -5.79 0.33 2.43
N ASP A 167 -6.02 -0.97 2.28
CA ASP A 167 -7.23 -1.65 2.76
C ASP A 167 -7.48 -1.42 4.26
N VAL A 168 -6.43 -1.40 5.08
CA VAL A 168 -6.48 -1.22 6.53
C VAL A 168 -7.06 0.13 6.96
N PHE A 169 -6.99 1.15 6.09
CA PHE A 169 -7.56 2.49 6.35
C PHE A 169 -8.85 2.74 5.58
N ALA A 170 -8.89 2.28 4.32
CA ALA A 170 -9.97 2.54 3.38
C ALA A 170 -11.21 1.65 3.60
N LEU A 171 -11.09 0.57 4.37
CA LEU A 171 -12.18 -0.37 4.61
C LEU A 171 -12.54 -0.49 6.11
N PRO A 172 -13.81 -0.81 6.44
CA PRO A 172 -14.24 -0.94 7.82
C PRO A 172 -13.49 -2.07 8.56
N GLN A 173 -13.00 -1.78 9.76
CA GLN A 173 -12.26 -2.73 10.58
C GLN A 173 -13.16 -3.38 11.64
N GLY A 174 -13.10 -4.69 11.80
CA GLY A 174 -13.67 -5.38 12.98
C GLY A 174 -15.20 -5.43 13.09
N VAL A 175 -15.93 -5.25 11.99
CA VAL A 175 -17.40 -5.43 11.98
C VAL A 175 -17.68 -6.92 11.77
N ALA A 176 -18.03 -7.64 12.84
CA ALA A 176 -18.47 -9.03 12.74
C ALA A 176 -19.69 -9.11 11.80
N GLY A 177 -19.58 -9.91 10.73
CA GLY A 177 -20.63 -10.00 9.71
C GLY A 177 -20.59 -8.90 8.64
N THR A 178 -19.48 -8.16 8.49
CA THR A 178 -19.26 -7.42 7.23
C THR A 178 -19.42 -8.37 6.06
N PRO A 179 -20.13 -7.95 5.01
CA PRO A 179 -20.19 -8.71 3.77
C PRO A 179 -18.78 -9.08 3.33
N GLU A 180 -18.65 -10.27 2.75
CA GLU A 180 -17.44 -10.72 2.08
C GLU A 180 -16.87 -9.55 1.27
N PHE A 181 -15.56 -9.33 1.41
CA PHE A 181 -14.81 -8.25 0.77
C PHE A 181 -15.21 -8.14 -0.71
N ASP A 182 -15.78 -7.00 -1.11
CA ASP A 182 -16.24 -6.85 -2.48
C ASP A 182 -15.03 -6.60 -3.39
N VAL A 183 -14.71 -7.59 -4.23
CA VAL A 183 -13.65 -7.49 -5.24
C VAL A 183 -13.90 -6.30 -6.18
N ALA A 184 -15.16 -5.89 -6.38
CA ALA A 184 -15.48 -4.70 -7.15
C ALA A 184 -14.92 -3.43 -6.51
N GLU A 185 -15.00 -3.27 -5.19
CA GLU A 185 -14.44 -2.08 -4.51
C GLU A 185 -12.93 -1.99 -4.68
N VAL A 186 -12.23 -3.13 -4.60
CA VAL A 186 -10.77 -3.18 -4.81
C VAL A 186 -10.41 -2.87 -6.24
N LYS A 187 -11.17 -3.42 -7.20
CA LYS A 187 -11.01 -3.09 -8.62
C LYS A 187 -11.18 -1.59 -8.86
N GLU A 188 -12.23 -0.97 -8.31
CA GLU A 188 -12.45 0.47 -8.45
C GLU A 188 -11.32 1.28 -7.81
N ALA A 189 -10.79 0.83 -6.66
CA ALA A 189 -9.62 1.45 -6.02
C ALA A 189 -8.38 1.37 -6.91
N VAL A 190 -8.10 0.20 -7.49
CA VAL A 190 -7.00 -0.01 -8.44
C VAL A 190 -7.12 0.92 -9.65
N VAL A 191 -8.32 1.02 -10.24
CA VAL A 191 -8.56 1.89 -11.41
C VAL A 191 -8.47 3.38 -11.04
N THR A 192 -8.81 3.74 -9.81
CA THR A 192 -8.74 5.12 -9.31
C THR A 192 -7.28 5.57 -9.11
N CYS A 193 -6.39 4.66 -8.72
CA CYS A 193 -4.99 4.96 -8.42
C CYS A 193 -4.17 5.17 -9.70
N SER A 194 -4.17 6.41 -10.21
CA SER A 194 -3.58 6.75 -11.51
C SER A 194 -2.06 6.59 -11.59
N ALA A 195 -1.35 6.60 -10.47
CA ALA A 195 0.11 6.44 -10.44
C ALA A 195 0.55 4.97 -10.33
N GLY A 196 -0.39 4.05 -10.12
CA GLY A 196 -0.15 2.61 -10.18
C GLY A 196 -0.21 1.91 -8.83
N LEU A 197 0.54 0.81 -8.75
CA LEU A 197 0.58 -0.09 -7.59
C LEU A 197 1.95 0.01 -6.92
N VAL A 198 1.98 0.07 -5.59
CA VAL A 198 3.17 -0.22 -4.80
C VAL A 198 3.01 -1.58 -4.14
N LEU A 199 3.87 -2.52 -4.50
CA LEU A 199 4.00 -3.82 -3.86
C LEU A 199 5.07 -3.73 -2.78
N VAL A 200 4.65 -3.72 -1.52
CA VAL A 200 5.56 -3.66 -0.36
C VAL A 200 6.05 -5.07 -0.01
N LEU A 201 7.36 -5.27 -0.03
CA LEU A 201 8.01 -6.55 0.23
C LEU A 201 8.54 -6.58 1.66
N ASP A 202 8.09 -7.54 2.46
CA ASP A 202 8.71 -7.84 3.75
C ASP A 202 9.93 -8.77 3.58
N PRO A 203 10.85 -8.88 4.56
CA PRO A 203 12.00 -9.80 4.49
C PRO A 203 11.62 -11.28 4.27
N GLY A 204 10.43 -11.69 4.70
CA GLY A 204 9.86 -13.01 4.48
C GLY A 204 9.34 -13.24 3.06
N LEU A 205 9.02 -12.16 2.33
CA LEU A 205 8.31 -12.13 1.06
C LEU A 205 6.90 -12.73 1.17
N ASP A 206 6.24 -12.53 2.32
CA ASP A 206 4.92 -13.11 2.60
C ASP A 206 3.87 -12.65 1.59
N VAL A 207 3.99 -11.42 1.08
CA VAL A 207 3.08 -10.88 0.06
C VAL A 207 3.01 -11.76 -1.19
N LEU A 208 4.09 -12.44 -1.57
CA LEU A 208 4.12 -13.35 -2.71
C LEU A 208 3.47 -14.70 -2.42
N ASN A 209 3.32 -15.08 -1.15
CA ASN A 209 2.71 -16.35 -0.74
C ASN A 209 1.20 -16.23 -0.50
N ARG A 210 0.66 -15.01 -0.43
CA ARG A 210 -0.76 -14.75 -0.14
C ARG A 210 -1.54 -14.52 -1.43
N THR A 211 -2.56 -15.35 -1.66
CA THR A 211 -3.47 -15.27 -2.82
C THR A 211 -4.09 -13.90 -2.96
N TRP A 212 -4.51 -13.30 -1.83
CA TRP A 212 -5.16 -12.00 -1.86
C TRP A 212 -4.23 -10.90 -2.36
N CYS A 213 -3.01 -10.81 -1.82
CA CYS A 213 -2.02 -9.85 -2.27
C CYS A 213 -1.66 -10.07 -3.75
N MET A 214 -1.52 -11.33 -4.18
CA MET A 214 -1.30 -11.62 -5.60
C MET A 214 -2.49 -11.30 -6.49
N THR A 215 -3.71 -11.40 -5.96
CA THR A 215 -4.93 -10.96 -6.66
C THR A 215 -4.94 -9.44 -6.85
N GLU A 216 -4.47 -8.66 -5.86
CA GLU A 216 -4.33 -7.20 -5.96
C GLU A 216 -3.29 -6.80 -7.03
N VAL A 217 -2.13 -7.47 -7.04
CA VAL A 217 -1.11 -7.31 -8.08
C VAL A 217 -1.66 -7.65 -9.46
N TRP A 218 -2.38 -8.78 -9.56
CA TRP A 218 -3.03 -9.22 -10.79
C TRP A 218 -4.06 -8.19 -11.28
N MET A 219 -4.93 -7.69 -10.40
CA MET A 219 -5.92 -6.66 -10.73
C MET A 219 -5.25 -5.38 -11.21
N SER A 220 -4.14 -4.98 -10.59
CA SER A 220 -3.39 -3.79 -10.98
C SER A 220 -2.74 -3.95 -12.35
N ALA A 221 -2.16 -5.12 -12.64
CA ALA A 221 -1.62 -5.41 -13.96
C ALA A 221 -2.70 -5.54 -15.05
N TYR A 222 -3.90 -6.03 -14.70
CA TYR A 222 -4.98 -6.30 -15.64
C TYR A 222 -5.83 -5.06 -15.95
N TYR A 223 -6.21 -4.30 -14.92
CA TYR A 223 -7.07 -3.12 -15.04
C TYR A 223 -6.28 -1.80 -15.09
N GLY A 224 -5.03 -1.79 -14.61
CA GLY A 224 -4.12 -0.64 -14.65
C GLY A 224 -3.00 -0.81 -15.68
N ASP A 225 -1.91 -0.06 -15.49
CA ASP A 225 -0.70 -0.20 -16.31
C ASP A 225 0.28 -1.16 -15.62
N PRO A 226 0.64 -2.31 -16.21
CA PRO A 226 1.63 -3.22 -15.64
C PRO A 226 3.00 -2.55 -15.41
N ASN A 227 3.36 -1.50 -16.15
CA ASN A 227 4.62 -0.78 -15.96
C ASN A 227 4.58 0.21 -14.78
N SER A 228 3.39 0.43 -14.20
CA SER A 228 3.19 1.28 -13.02
C SER A 228 3.31 0.52 -11.69
N ILE A 229 3.77 -0.73 -11.71
CA ILE A 229 4.01 -1.52 -10.50
C ILE A 229 5.39 -1.18 -9.95
N ILE A 230 5.42 -0.61 -8.75
CA ILE A 230 6.63 -0.27 -8.00
C ILE A 230 6.86 -1.34 -6.94
N LEU A 231 8.10 -1.84 -6.85
CA LEU A 231 8.52 -2.74 -5.78
C LEU A 231 9.17 -1.91 -4.68
N ALA A 232 8.56 -1.85 -3.51
CA ALA A 232 9.17 -1.25 -2.33
C ALA A 232 9.86 -2.36 -1.53
N PHE A 233 11.18 -2.27 -1.41
CA PHE A 233 12.01 -3.21 -0.66
C PHE A 233 12.41 -2.59 0.68
N PRO A 234 12.68 -3.41 1.71
CA PRO A 234 13.24 -2.91 2.96
C PRO A 234 14.64 -2.33 2.70
N GLU A 235 15.01 -1.30 3.47
CA GLU A 235 16.30 -0.61 3.31
C GLU A 235 17.50 -1.55 3.52
N ASP A 236 17.35 -2.52 4.42
CA ASP A 236 18.35 -3.51 4.77
C ASP A 236 18.27 -4.80 3.93
N LEU A 237 17.74 -4.70 2.69
CA LEU A 237 17.56 -5.85 1.80
C LEU A 237 18.88 -6.60 1.54
N SER A 238 18.98 -7.80 2.11
CA SER A 238 20.11 -8.69 1.80
C SER A 238 20.03 -9.27 0.38
N VAL A 239 21.19 -9.53 -0.21
CA VAL A 239 21.31 -10.23 -1.52
C VAL A 239 20.59 -11.59 -1.49
N ALA A 240 20.58 -12.27 -0.35
CA ALA A 240 19.89 -13.54 -0.18
C ALA A 240 18.36 -13.41 -0.29
N VAL A 241 17.77 -12.37 0.33
CA VAL A 241 16.33 -12.09 0.21
C VAL A 241 15.99 -11.71 -1.22
N TYR A 242 16.83 -10.91 -1.88
CA TYR A 242 16.65 -10.56 -3.28
C TYR A 242 16.70 -11.80 -4.22
N ALA A 243 17.67 -12.71 -4.03
CA ALA A 243 17.73 -13.95 -4.80
C ALA A 243 16.53 -14.87 -4.54
N LYS A 244 16.04 -14.90 -3.29
CA LYS A 244 14.81 -15.61 -2.91
C LYS A 244 13.61 -15.02 -3.65
N PHE A 245 13.49 -13.69 -3.72
CA PHE A 245 12.45 -12.99 -4.47
C PHE A 245 12.43 -13.40 -5.93
N GLU A 246 13.56 -13.33 -6.64
CA GLU A 246 13.63 -13.76 -8.05
C GLU A 246 13.19 -15.22 -8.23
N CYS A 247 13.67 -16.11 -7.36
CA CYS A 247 13.31 -17.53 -7.36
C CYS A 247 11.80 -17.76 -7.13
N MET A 248 11.20 -16.99 -6.21
CA MET A 248 9.76 -17.05 -5.93
C MET A 248 8.94 -16.52 -7.10
N CYS A 249 9.34 -15.39 -7.71
CA CYS A 249 8.65 -14.86 -8.87
C CYS A 249 8.62 -15.88 -10.03
N LEU A 250 9.75 -16.53 -10.33
CA LEU A 250 9.85 -17.56 -11.39
C LEU A 250 8.98 -18.80 -11.14
N LYS A 251 8.67 -19.07 -9.87
CA LYS A 251 7.89 -20.24 -9.43
C LYS A 251 6.48 -19.87 -9.01
N LEU A 252 6.08 -18.61 -9.16
CA LEU A 252 4.80 -18.15 -8.64
C LEU A 252 3.67 -18.84 -9.39
N ASP A 253 2.87 -19.59 -8.64
CA ASP A 253 1.65 -20.22 -9.10
C ASP A 253 0.52 -19.82 -8.15
N MET A 254 -0.36 -18.94 -8.63
CA MET A 254 -1.49 -18.43 -7.83
C MET A 254 -2.50 -19.52 -7.45
N SER A 255 -2.48 -20.70 -8.10
CA SER A 255 -3.34 -21.82 -7.71
C SER A 255 -2.83 -22.55 -6.45
N LEU A 256 -1.56 -22.33 -6.07
CA LEU A 256 -0.88 -23.02 -4.98
C LEU A 256 -0.62 -22.12 -3.76
N THR A 257 -1.05 -20.85 -3.79
CA THR A 257 -0.82 -19.90 -2.71
C THR A 257 -1.59 -20.26 -1.44
N THR A 258 -1.03 -19.95 -0.26
CA THR A 258 -1.45 -20.52 1.03
C THR A 258 -2.88 -20.16 1.43
N THR A 259 -3.39 -19.03 0.94
CA THR A 259 -4.74 -18.52 1.22
C THR A 259 -5.72 -18.71 0.05
N ALA A 260 -5.37 -19.52 -0.96
CA ALA A 260 -6.27 -19.88 -2.06
C ALA A 260 -7.25 -20.98 -1.64
N GLN A 261 -7.12 -21.48 -0.41
CA GLN A 261 -7.96 -22.56 0.06
C GLN A 261 -9.38 -22.04 0.34
N PRO A 262 -10.43 -22.76 -0.09
CA PRO A 262 -11.84 -22.36 0.08
C PRO A 262 -12.28 -22.04 1.52
N ARG A 263 -11.44 -22.35 2.51
CA ARG A 263 -11.68 -22.14 3.95
C ARG A 263 -11.21 -20.79 4.47
N ASP A 264 -10.27 -20.12 3.78
CA ASP A 264 -9.60 -18.92 4.32
C ASP A 264 -10.38 -17.63 4.03
N LYS A 265 -11.28 -17.67 3.04
CA LYS A 265 -12.38 -16.73 2.85
C LYS A 265 -13.57 -17.57 2.38
N PRO A 266 -14.69 -17.65 3.12
CA PRO A 266 -15.92 -18.13 2.49
C PRO A 266 -16.20 -17.10 1.39
N VAL A 267 -15.93 -17.48 0.15
CA VAL A 267 -16.44 -16.75 -1.01
C VAL A 267 -17.72 -17.51 -1.30
N ARG A 268 -18.87 -16.87 -1.14
CA ARG A 268 -20.11 -17.40 -1.74
C ARG A 268 -19.77 -17.67 -3.18
N SER A 269 -19.79 -18.95 -3.56
CA SER A 269 -19.48 -19.40 -4.91
C SER A 269 -20.08 -18.41 -5.88
N CYS A 270 -19.24 -17.63 -6.56
CA CYS A 270 -19.68 -16.88 -7.72
C CYS A 270 -20.37 -17.94 -8.57
N ALA A 271 -21.70 -17.84 -8.72
CA ALA A 271 -22.47 -18.79 -9.49
C ALA A 271 -21.71 -18.95 -10.81
N ARG A 272 -21.28 -20.19 -11.11
CA ARG A 272 -20.56 -20.51 -12.34
C ARG A 272 -21.31 -19.82 -13.47
N PRO A 273 -20.71 -18.85 -14.19
CA PRO A 273 -21.34 -18.34 -15.38
C PRO A 273 -21.58 -19.55 -16.28
N ALA A 274 -22.84 -19.82 -16.59
CA ALA A 274 -23.19 -20.88 -17.50
C ALA A 274 -22.58 -20.55 -18.87
N HIS A 275 -21.62 -21.37 -19.28
CA HIS A 275 -21.11 -21.47 -20.65
C HIS A 275 -20.72 -20.15 -21.33
N THR A 276 -19.51 -19.68 -21.04
CA THR A 276 -18.65 -19.09 -22.08
C THR A 276 -17.39 -19.94 -22.15
N ASN A 277 -17.23 -20.67 -23.25
CA ASN A 277 -15.99 -21.39 -23.64
C ASN A 277 -14.87 -20.40 -24.00
N ASP A 278 -14.63 -19.39 -23.17
CA ASP A 278 -13.52 -18.47 -23.33
C ASP A 278 -12.46 -18.86 -22.29
N HIS A 279 -11.84 -20.02 -22.52
CA HIS A 279 -10.58 -20.40 -21.86
C HIS A 279 -9.44 -19.53 -22.43
N ARG A 280 -9.54 -18.21 -22.25
CA ARG A 280 -8.39 -17.33 -22.39
C ARG A 280 -7.55 -17.49 -21.13
N LEU A 281 -6.75 -18.55 -21.10
CA LEU A 281 -5.55 -18.61 -20.29
C LEU A 281 -4.64 -17.48 -20.79
N MET A 282 -4.68 -16.34 -20.10
CA MET A 282 -3.91 -15.17 -20.49
C MET A 282 -2.42 -15.38 -20.23
N THR A 283 -1.67 -15.43 -21.31
CA THR A 283 -0.29 -14.94 -21.38
C THR A 283 -0.30 -13.44 -21.11
N PHE A 284 0.36 -12.98 -20.05
CA PHE A 284 0.77 -11.57 -20.00
C PHE A 284 2.09 -11.43 -20.74
N SER A 285 2.23 -10.35 -21.49
CA SER A 285 3.52 -9.82 -21.86
C SER A 285 4.01 -8.92 -20.73
N SER A 286 5.20 -9.19 -20.21
CA SER A 286 6.15 -8.19 -19.69
C SER A 286 5.60 -7.02 -18.84
N ILE A 287 5.68 -7.11 -17.51
CA ILE A 287 5.68 -5.96 -16.57
C ILE A 287 7.09 -5.38 -16.56
N ALA A 288 7.36 -4.32 -17.33
CA ALA A 288 8.64 -3.63 -17.26
C ALA A 288 8.60 -2.60 -16.12
N THR A 289 9.27 -2.87 -15.01
CA THR A 289 9.75 -1.84 -14.09
C THR A 289 11.10 -1.33 -14.60
N ASN A 290 11.55 -0.15 -14.16
CA ASN A 290 12.81 0.48 -14.61
C ASN A 290 14.10 -0.39 -14.45
N ARG A 291 14.01 -1.62 -13.89
CA ARG A 291 15.11 -2.61 -13.81
C ARG A 291 14.71 -4.07 -14.13
N TYR A 292 13.43 -4.42 -14.25
CA TYR A 292 12.98 -5.82 -14.41
C TYR A 292 11.76 -5.93 -15.33
N ILE A 293 11.73 -6.97 -16.16
CA ILE A 293 10.54 -7.40 -16.89
C ILE A 293 9.95 -8.63 -16.17
N ILE A 294 8.81 -8.52 -15.50
CA ILE A 294 8.04 -9.68 -15.06
C ILE A 294 7.11 -10.10 -16.20
N SER A 295 7.58 -11.01 -17.08
CA SER A 295 6.80 -11.58 -18.17
C SER A 295 6.25 -12.94 -17.77
N PRO A 296 4.93 -13.17 -17.76
CA PRO A 296 4.44 -14.51 -17.64
C PRO A 296 4.67 -15.34 -18.89
N THR A 297 4.82 -16.64 -18.69
CA THR A 297 4.99 -17.62 -19.76
C THR A 297 3.91 -18.68 -19.64
N TYR A 298 3.27 -18.98 -20.77
CA TYR A 298 2.35 -20.11 -20.88
C TYR A 298 3.14 -21.37 -21.21
N SER A 299 3.01 -22.41 -20.38
CA SER A 299 3.51 -23.74 -20.70
C SER A 299 2.33 -24.65 -21.08
N PRO A 300 2.28 -25.19 -22.32
CA PRO A 300 1.25 -26.15 -22.70
C PRO A 300 1.29 -27.44 -21.86
N GLU A 301 2.41 -27.73 -21.20
CA GLU A 301 2.59 -28.92 -20.36
C GLU A 301 2.06 -28.73 -18.93
N HIS A 302 1.77 -27.48 -18.53
CA HIS A 302 1.25 -27.13 -17.20
C HIS A 302 0.19 -26.02 -17.30
N PRO A 303 -1.11 -26.35 -17.26
CA PRO A 303 -2.18 -25.35 -17.38
C PRO A 303 -2.25 -24.47 -16.12
N GLY A 304 -1.46 -23.39 -16.10
CA GLY A 304 -1.41 -22.38 -15.04
C GLY A 304 -0.62 -21.14 -15.49
N VAL A 305 -0.92 -19.97 -14.91
CA VAL A 305 -0.17 -18.72 -15.18
C VAL A 305 1.11 -18.74 -14.35
N ARG A 306 2.27 -18.78 -15.01
CA ARG A 306 3.60 -18.59 -14.36
C ARG A 306 4.10 -17.19 -14.63
N LEU A 307 4.48 -16.43 -13.62
CA LEU A 307 5.25 -15.20 -13.80
C LEU A 307 6.73 -15.56 -14.02
N CYS A 308 7.41 -15.00 -15.02
CA CYS A 308 8.87 -15.07 -15.14
C CYS A 308 9.47 -13.68 -14.93
N CYS A 309 10.34 -13.53 -13.93
CA CYS A 309 11.13 -12.32 -13.76
C CYS A 309 12.38 -12.40 -14.65
N THR A 310 12.49 -11.51 -15.63
CA THR A 310 13.67 -11.36 -16.49
C THR A 310 14.32 -10.02 -16.17
N ARG A 311 15.57 -10.04 -15.74
CA ARG A 311 16.36 -8.84 -15.49
C ARG A 311 16.57 -8.09 -16.81
N VAL A 312 16.18 -6.81 -16.87
CA VAL A 312 16.57 -5.95 -17.99
C VAL A 312 17.84 -5.24 -17.57
N TYR A 313 18.97 -5.64 -18.17
CA TYR A 313 20.17 -4.83 -18.11
C TYR A 313 19.96 -3.57 -18.96
N MET A 314 19.39 -2.53 -18.37
CA MET A 314 19.47 -1.17 -18.92
C MET A 314 20.70 -0.50 -18.30
N GLY A 315 21.82 -0.64 -18.98
CA GLY A 315 23.10 -0.03 -18.61
C GLY A 315 24.25 -0.99 -18.79
N THR A 316 25.01 -0.80 -19.86
CA THR A 316 26.43 -1.15 -19.89
C THR A 316 27.09 -0.54 -18.67
N LEU A 317 27.42 -1.36 -17.68
CA LEU A 317 28.42 -1.00 -16.70
C LEU A 317 29.71 -0.81 -17.50
N GLU A 318 30.08 0.43 -17.80
CA GLU A 318 31.43 0.72 -18.30
C GLU A 318 32.40 0.37 -17.17
N LEU A 319 32.84 -0.88 -17.16
CA LEU A 319 34.00 -1.26 -16.38
C LEU A 319 35.18 -0.51 -17.00
N PRO A 320 35.88 0.36 -16.23
CA PRO A 320 37.08 1.00 -16.75
C PRO A 320 38.07 -0.09 -17.14
N ASP A 321 38.73 0.09 -18.29
CA ASP A 321 39.79 -0.82 -18.73
C ASP A 321 40.81 -0.96 -17.58
N ALA A 322 40.95 -2.19 -17.08
CA ALA A 322 41.79 -2.53 -15.92
C ALA A 322 43.27 -2.17 -16.11
N ARG A 323 43.70 -1.83 -17.34
CA ARG A 323 45.05 -1.37 -17.64
C ARG A 323 45.18 0.15 -17.71
N THR A 324 44.11 0.89 -17.99
CA THR A 324 44.21 2.32 -18.34
C THR A 324 43.34 3.24 -17.50
N GLY A 325 42.33 2.72 -16.79
CA GLY A 325 41.45 3.50 -15.92
C GLY A 325 40.57 4.54 -16.64
N ARG A 326 40.47 4.48 -17.98
CA ARG A 326 39.68 5.43 -18.78
C ARG A 326 38.35 4.81 -19.24
N PRO A 327 37.26 5.60 -19.30
CA PRO A 327 36.02 5.16 -19.93
C PRO A 327 36.22 4.94 -21.44
N LEU A 328 35.59 3.90 -21.99
CA LEU A 328 35.69 3.54 -23.40
C LEU A 328 34.88 4.57 -24.22
N THR A 329 35.56 5.55 -24.83
CA THR A 329 34.90 6.46 -25.76
C THR A 329 34.38 5.69 -26.97
N GLN A 330 33.07 5.80 -27.22
CA GLN A 330 32.38 5.25 -28.36
C GLN A 330 33.08 5.62 -29.68
N MET A 331 33.26 4.63 -30.55
CA MET A 331 33.49 4.82 -31.98
C MET A 331 32.24 4.35 -32.74
N PRO A 332 31.97 4.94 -33.92
CA PRO A 332 30.63 5.35 -34.37
C PRO A 332 29.64 4.22 -34.62
#